data_AF-A0A653ZHT8-F1
#
_entry.id   AF-A0A653ZHT8-F1
#
_cell.length_a   1.000
_cell.length_b   1.000
_cell.length_c   1.000
_cell.angle_alpha   90.00
_cell.angle_beta   90.00
_cell.angle_gamma   90.00
#
_symmetry.space_group_name_H-M   'P 1'
#
loop_
_entity.id
_entity.type
_entity.pdbx_description
1 polymer ?
#
loop_
_entity_poly.entity_id
_entity_poly.type
_entity_poly.pdbx_seq_one_letter_code
_entity_poly.pdbx_strand_id
1 'polypeptide(L)' 'MGFLTVTRREGEMIRLTIDPGVDPEKLLQQLLRDGITIHVGFAESHSRARISIDAPKQITILREELINA' A
#
# COMPACT_ATOMS: atom_id res chain seq x y z
N MET A 1 4.66 11.98 -0.23
CA MET A 1 4.13 10.62 -0.23
C MET A 1 4.46 9.91 1.08
N GLY A 2 3.78 8.81 1.37
CA GLY A 2 4.14 7.85 2.41
C GLY A 2 4.73 6.59 1.78
N PHE A 3 5.73 6.01 2.42
CA PHE A 3 6.42 4.81 1.93
C PHE A 3 6.33 3.71 2.99
N LEU A 4 5.82 2.55 2.59
CA LEU A 4 5.73 1.38 3.46
C LEU A 4 6.37 0.18 2.78
N THR A 5 7.26 -0.50 3.48
CA THR A 5 7.77 -1.80 3.06
C THR A 5 7.34 -2.88 4.04
N VAL A 6 6.72 -3.94 3.51
CA VAL A 6 6.30 -5.12 4.28
C VAL A 6 6.73 -6.40 3.58
N THR A 7 6.99 -7.44 4.35
CA THR A 7 7.27 -8.77 3.82
C THR A 7 6.00 -9.61 3.89
N ARG A 8 5.58 -10.14 2.74
CA ARG A 8 4.37 -10.96 2.59
C ARG A 8 4.69 -12.37 2.09
N ARG A 9 3.89 -13.34 2.52
CA ARG A 9 3.85 -14.70 1.97
C ARG A 9 2.71 -14.84 0.98
N GLU A 10 2.72 -15.93 0.23
CA GLU A 10 1.55 -16.32 -0.57
C GLU A 10 0.30 -16.36 0.31
N GLY A 11 -0.79 -15.75 -0.18
CA GLY A 11 -2.06 -15.64 0.54
C GLY A 11 -2.17 -14.46 1.52
N GLU A 12 -1.09 -13.77 1.88
CA GLU A 12 -1.18 -12.56 2.73
C GLU A 12 -1.50 -11.32 1.89
N MET A 13 -2.54 -10.57 2.27
CA MET A 13 -2.99 -9.40 1.50
C MET A 13 -2.63 -8.05 2.14
N ILE A 14 -2.56 -7.04 1.28
CA ILE A 14 -2.42 -5.63 1.66
C ILE A 14 -3.64 -4.90 1.09
N ARG A 15 -4.32 -4.13 1.93
CA ARG A 15 -5.48 -3.34 1.55
C ARG A 15 -5.11 -1.87 1.50
N LEU A 16 -5.38 -1.24 0.37
CA LEU A 16 -5.27 0.21 0.21
C LEU A 16 -6.67 0.81 0.22
N THR A 17 -6.90 1.79 1.10
CA THR A 17 -8.16 2.52 1.19
C THR A 17 -7.89 4.01 1.26
N ILE A 18 -8.93 4.81 1.04
CA ILE A 18 -8.88 6.25 1.18
C ILE A 18 -9.26 6.61 2.62
N ASP A 19 -8.53 7.54 3.23
CA ASP A 19 -8.93 8.11 4.52
C ASP A 19 -10.27 8.85 4.36
N PRO A 20 -11.32 8.51 5.14
CA PRO A 20 -12.65 9.12 4.99
C PRO A 20 -12.69 10.62 5.30
N GLY A 21 -11.68 11.17 5.97
CA GLY A 21 -11.58 12.60 6.29
C GLY A 21 -10.95 13.46 5.21
N VAL A 22 -10.52 12.88 4.08
CA VAL A 22 -9.78 13.63 3.04
C VAL A 22 -10.68 14.14 1.92
N ASP A 23 -10.28 15.26 1.33
CA ASP A 23 -10.93 15.86 0.17
C ASP A 23 -10.73 14.96 -1.08
N PRO A 24 -11.81 14.36 -1.64
CA PRO A 24 -11.72 13.40 -2.74
C PRO A 24 -11.17 14.02 -4.02
N GLU A 25 -11.45 15.30 -4.29
CA GLU A 25 -10.99 15.96 -5.51
C GLU A 25 -9.48 16.18 -5.49
N LYS A 26 -8.95 16.63 -4.36
CA LYS A 26 -7.50 16.79 -4.18
C LYS A 26 -6.78 15.45 -4.26
N LEU A 27 -7.34 14.39 -3.68
CA LEU A 27 -6.77 13.06 -3.78
C LEU A 27 -6.80 12.53 -5.22
N LEU A 28 -7.91 12.71 -5.94
CA LEU A 28 -8.02 12.31 -7.33
C LEU A 28 -6.96 12.99 -8.19
N GLN A 29 -6.76 14.30 -8.03
CA GLN A 29 -5.71 15.04 -8.74
C GLN A 29 -4.31 14.50 -8.44
N GLN A 30 -4.02 14.13 -7.19
CA GLN A 30 -2.74 13.52 -6.82
C GLN A 30 -2.58 12.11 -7.41
N LEU A 31 -3.63 11.28 -7.39
CA LEU A 31 -3.60 9.94 -7.99
C LEU A 31 -3.46 9.99 -9.52
N LEU A 32 -4.08 10.97 -10.19
CA LEU A 32 -3.95 11.18 -11.62
C LEU A 32 -2.52 11.61 -12.02
N ARG A 33 -1.85 12.36 -11.14
CA ARG A 33 -0.49 12.87 -11.40
C ARG A 33 0.60 11.84 -11.05
N ASP A 34 0.55 11.31 -9.83
CA ASP A 34 1.65 10.55 -9.21
C ASP A 34 1.32 9.05 -9.09
N GLY A 35 0.03 8.68 -9.08
CA GLY A 35 -0.42 7.30 -8.96
C GLY A 35 -0.08 6.63 -7.61
N ILE A 36 -0.09 5.31 -7.63
CA ILE A 36 0.39 4.45 -6.52
C ILE A 36 1.41 3.49 -7.13
N THR A 37 2.62 3.47 -6.57
CA THR A 37 3.69 2.60 -7.07
C THR A 37 3.90 1.43 -6.12
N ILE A 38 3.87 0.21 -6.66
CA ILE A 38 4.14 -1.01 -5.91
C ILE A 38 5.40 -1.67 -6.47
N HIS A 39 6.42 -1.78 -5.61
CA HIS A 39 7.65 -2.52 -5.91
C HIS A 39 7.60 -3.89 -5.26
N VAL A 40 7.71 -4.94 -6.07
CA VAL A 40 7.79 -6.32 -5.58
C VAL A 40 9.24 -6.79 -5.71
N GLY A 41 9.92 -6.92 -4.58
CA GLY A 41 11.21 -7.59 -4.48
C GLY A 41 11.02 -9.03 -3.99
N PHE A 42 11.76 -9.97 -4.54
CA PHE A 42 11.78 -11.35 -4.05
C PHE A 42 13.02 -11.58 -3.19
N ALA A 43 12.88 -12.29 -2.09
CA ALA A 43 14.03 -12.87 -1.39
C ALA A 43 14.34 -14.22 -2.02
N GLU A 44 15.60 -14.46 -2.42
CA GLU A 44 16.05 -15.70 -3.09
C GLU A 44 15.79 -16.97 -2.27
N SER A 45 15.53 -16.85 -0.97
CA SER A 45 15.32 -17.94 -0.04
C SER A 45 13.86 -17.99 0.43
N HIS A 46 13.02 -18.64 -0.36
CA HIS A 46 11.73 -19.24 0.02
C HIS A 46 10.59 -18.30 0.47
N SER A 47 9.58 -18.22 -0.41
CA SER A 47 8.17 -17.92 -0.10
C SER A 47 7.84 -16.56 0.51
N ARG A 48 8.77 -15.59 0.49
CA ARG A 48 8.55 -14.25 1.02
C ARG A 48 8.85 -13.19 -0.04
N ALA A 49 7.83 -12.42 -0.40
CA ALA A 49 7.93 -11.23 -1.22
C ALA A 49 8.09 -10.00 -0.32
N ARG A 50 9.06 -9.15 -0.61
CA ARG A 50 9.20 -7.81 -0.04
C ARG A 50 8.41 -6.85 -0.92
N ILE A 51 7.26 -6.39 -0.43
CA ILE A 51 6.40 -5.45 -1.13
C ILE A 51 6.67 -4.06 -0.55
N SER A 52 7.03 -3.11 -1.41
CA SER A 52 7.16 -1.70 -1.05
C SER A 52 6.10 -0.90 -1.79
N ILE A 53 5.42 -0.01 -1.08
CA ILE A 53 4.30 0.76 -1.58
C ILE A 53 4.63 2.23 -1.35
N ASP A 54 4.63 2.99 -2.44
CA ASP A 54 4.69 4.44 -2.43
C ASP A 54 3.32 4.99 -2.83
N ALA A 55 2.70 5.75 -1.93
CA ALA A 55 1.35 6.26 -2.12
C ALA A 55 1.20 7.67 -1.53
N PRO A 56 0.21 8.46 -1.99
CA PRO A 56 -0.19 9.71 -1.33
C PRO A 56 -0.52 9.48 0.15
N LYS A 57 -0.28 10.49 0.99
CA LYS A 57 -0.47 10.36 2.46
C LYS A 57 -1.93 10.10 2.87
N GLN A 58 -2.86 10.38 1.97
CA GLN A 58 -4.29 10.20 2.12
C GLN A 58 -4.74 8.75 1.83
N ILE A 59 -3.83 7.90 1.35
CA ILE A 59 -4.05 6.47 1.17
C ILE A 59 -3.62 5.75 2.44
N THR A 60 -4.57 5.08 3.08
CA THR A 60 -4.33 4.18 4.20
C THR A 60 -3.86 2.85 3.66
N ILE A 61 -2.68 2.40 4.09
CA ILE A 61 -2.10 1.10 3.73
C ILE A 61 -2.22 0.18 4.93
N LEU A 62 -3.09 -0.81 4.85
CA LEU A 62 -3.35 -1.77 5.92
C LEU A 62 -2.89 -3.17 5.52
N ARG A 63 -2.25 -3.85 6.47
CA ARG A 63 -2.06 -5.29 6.35
C ARG A 63 -3.38 -5.97 6.72
N GLU A 64 -3.80 -6.96 5.95
CA GLU A 64 -5.12 -7.57 6.11
C GLU A 64 -5.37 -8.06 7.55
N GLU A 65 -4.35 -8.58 8.22
CA GLU A 65 -4.44 -9.07 9.60
C GLU A 65 -4.87 -8.00 10.61
N LEU A 66 -4.81 -6.71 10.26
CA LEU A 66 -5.16 -5.58 11.12
C LEU A 66 -6.60 -5.08 10.94
N ILE A 67 -7.33 -5.56 9.93
CA ILE A 67 -8.67 -5.04 9.62
C ILE A 67 -9.70 -5.50 10.67
N ASN A 68 -9.44 -6.62 11.34
CA ASN A 68 -10.34 -7.24 12.33
C ASN A 68 -9.70 -7.36 13.74
N ALA A 69 -8.62 -6.62 14.00
CA ALA A 69 -7.87 -6.69 15.25
C ALA A 69 -8.37 -5.68 16.30
#